data_AF-A0A4R0EPF5-F1
#
_entry.id   AF-A0A4R0EPF5-F1
#
_cell.length_a   1.000
_cell.length_b   1.000
_cell.length_c   1.000
_cell.angle_alpha   90.00
_cell.angle_beta   90.00
_cell.angle_gamma   90.00
#
_symmetry.space_group_name_H-M   'P 1'
#
loop_
_entity.id
_entity.type
_entity.pdbx_description
1 polymer ?
#
loop_
_entity_poly.entity_id
_entity_poly.type
_entity_poly.pdbx_seq_one_letter_code
_entity_poly.pdbx_strand_id
1 'polypeptide(L)'
;MKIKFLTISSLFLLNGCQATAPTMKNRISFEMDNQYWPTHSIVYKNNWPECGNLSGTPDAIKKQKYITTYSRCKVSPEGYVPEKIIIEYAPWLTYEEQIKKGYGVPEELRYADGEEAETKRLAIKAAQQESITKIPATAWKQIVLIPPKEVEKYKYQVPEGKGNRSRGKEIHYLISLNPDGSYSIETKLYWVQKYQQNWN
;
A
#
# COMPACT_ATOMS: atom_id res chain seq x y z
N MET A 1 56.71 -56.72 22.27
CA MET A 1 55.28 -56.58 22.65
C MET A 1 54.87 -55.14 22.33
N LYS A 2 54.07 -54.90 21.29
CA LYS A 2 53.65 -53.56 20.85
C LYS A 2 52.12 -53.48 20.92
N ILE A 3 51.60 -52.72 21.88
CA ILE A 3 50.16 -52.49 22.06
C ILE A 3 49.75 -51.38 21.09
N LYS A 4 48.85 -51.68 20.15
CA LYS A 4 48.23 -50.69 19.26
C LYS A 4 47.00 -50.11 19.97
N PHE A 5 47.01 -48.82 20.27
CA PHE A 5 45.84 -48.09 20.75
C PHE A 5 44.86 -47.90 19.58
N LEU A 6 43.64 -48.42 19.74
CA LEU A 6 42.52 -48.20 18.82
C LEU A 6 41.74 -46.99 19.36
N THR A 7 41.90 -45.83 18.73
CA THR A 7 41.14 -44.61 19.06
C THR A 7 39.72 -44.74 18.51
N ILE A 8 38.76 -45.03 19.40
CA ILE A 8 37.33 -44.95 19.11
C ILE A 8 36.96 -43.47 19.05
N SER A 9 36.83 -42.92 17.84
CA SER A 9 36.24 -41.59 17.65
C SER A 9 34.74 -41.69 17.85
N SER A 10 34.27 -41.21 18.99
CA SER A 10 32.85 -40.98 19.25
C SER A 10 32.27 -40.06 18.17
N LEU A 11 31.41 -40.60 17.31
CA LEU A 11 30.53 -39.81 16.46
C LEU A 11 29.57 -39.01 17.38
N PHE A 12 29.90 -37.74 17.61
CA PHE A 12 28.90 -36.76 18.02
C PHE A 12 27.92 -36.60 16.86
N LEU A 13 26.78 -37.29 16.94
CA LEU A 13 25.59 -36.94 16.19
C LEU A 13 25.13 -35.58 16.70
N LEU A 14 25.61 -34.52 16.06
CA LEU A 14 25.03 -33.19 16.17
C LEU A 14 23.59 -33.32 15.66
N ASN A 15 22.65 -33.51 16.59
CA ASN A 15 21.27 -33.09 16.39
C ASN A 15 21.34 -31.59 16.13
N GLY A 16 21.53 -31.22 14.87
CA GLY A 16 21.43 -29.85 14.44
C GLY A 16 20.06 -29.37 14.89
N CYS A 17 20.05 -28.42 15.82
CA CYS A 17 18.90 -27.58 16.04
C CYS A 17 18.35 -27.26 14.65
N GLN A 18 17.15 -27.73 14.33
CA GLN A 18 16.36 -27.06 13.32
C GLN A 18 16.23 -25.64 13.86
N ALA A 19 17.11 -24.76 13.40
CA ALA A 19 16.98 -23.34 13.61
C ALA A 19 15.70 -22.97 12.88
N THR A 20 14.57 -23.09 13.56
CA THR A 20 13.36 -22.37 13.21
C THR A 20 13.79 -20.91 13.29
N ALA A 21 14.25 -20.38 12.16
CA ALA A 21 14.67 -19.01 12.04
C ALA A 21 13.54 -18.17 12.63
N PRO A 22 13.81 -17.31 13.64
CA PRO A 22 12.75 -16.54 14.27
C PRO A 22 11.99 -15.78 13.18
N THR A 23 10.69 -16.05 13.08
CA THR A 23 9.82 -15.44 12.08
C THR A 23 9.83 -13.93 12.32
N MET A 24 10.52 -13.20 11.44
CA MET A 24 10.60 -11.74 11.50
C MET A 24 9.19 -11.15 11.36
N LYS A 25 8.91 -10.08 12.12
CA LYS A 25 7.65 -9.34 12.00
C LYS A 25 7.45 -8.89 10.54
N ASN A 26 6.21 -8.95 10.06
CA ASN A 26 5.83 -8.48 8.74
C ASN A 26 5.03 -7.19 8.85
N ARG A 27 5.29 -6.25 7.95
CA ARG A 27 4.41 -5.12 7.66
C ARG A 27 3.85 -5.28 6.27
N ILE A 28 2.61 -4.86 6.08
CA ILE A 28 1.92 -4.87 4.79
C ILE A 28 1.69 -3.44 4.35
N SER A 29 1.97 -3.15 3.09
CA SER A 29 1.64 -1.89 2.46
C SER A 29 1.30 -2.12 0.99
N PHE A 30 0.54 -1.20 0.40
CA PHE A 30 0.30 -1.19 -1.02
C PHE A 30 0.40 0.21 -1.57
N GLU A 31 0.78 0.29 -2.84
CA GLU A 31 0.74 1.49 -3.65
C GLU A 31 0.13 1.14 -5.00
N MET A 32 -0.87 1.91 -5.40
CA MET A 32 -1.38 1.81 -6.76
C MET A 32 -0.68 2.86 -7.60
N ASP A 33 -0.13 2.39 -8.70
CA ASP A 33 0.50 3.23 -9.69
C ASP A 33 -0.54 4.14 -10.32
N ASN A 34 -0.47 5.43 -10.00
CA ASN A 34 -1.34 6.44 -10.59
C ASN A 34 -0.65 7.13 -11.79
N GLN A 35 0.35 6.47 -12.40
CA GLN A 35 1.09 6.94 -13.59
C GLN A 35 0.22 7.35 -14.79
N TYR A 36 -1.08 7.11 -14.75
CA TYR A 36 -2.00 7.50 -15.81
C TYR A 36 -2.45 8.95 -15.77
N TRP A 37 -2.00 9.74 -14.80
CA TRP A 37 -2.18 11.19 -14.86
C TRP A 37 -1.32 11.77 -16.00
N PRO A 38 -1.89 12.49 -17.00
CA PRO A 38 -3.25 13.04 -17.08
C PRO A 38 -4.25 12.27 -17.98
N THR A 39 -3.82 11.23 -18.69
CA THR A 39 -4.63 10.56 -19.73
C THR A 39 -5.80 9.74 -19.20
N HIS A 40 -5.67 9.13 -18.01
CA HIS A 40 -6.75 8.39 -17.35
C HIS A 40 -6.70 8.67 -15.86
N SER A 41 -7.84 9.02 -15.28
CA SER A 41 -7.99 9.18 -13.83
C SER A 41 -8.78 8.03 -13.26
N ILE A 42 -8.50 7.68 -12.02
CA ILE A 42 -9.17 6.60 -11.30
C ILE A 42 -9.59 7.13 -9.93
N VAL A 43 -10.71 6.62 -9.44
CA VAL A 43 -11.22 6.92 -8.12
C VAL A 43 -11.33 5.64 -7.30
N TYR A 44 -11.00 5.74 -6.02
CA TYR A 44 -11.03 4.64 -5.06
C TYR A 44 -12.13 4.86 -4.03
N LYS A 45 -12.77 3.79 -3.55
CA LYS A 45 -13.55 3.88 -2.31
C LYS A 45 -12.59 3.94 -1.13
N ASN A 46 -12.86 4.85 -0.19
CA ASN A 46 -12.13 4.91 1.07
C ASN A 46 -12.74 3.93 2.07
N ASN A 47 -12.48 2.65 1.88
CA ASN A 47 -13.02 1.55 2.68
C ASN A 47 -11.90 0.71 3.31
N TRP A 48 -10.75 1.31 3.59
CA TRP A 48 -9.57 0.62 4.12
C TRP A 48 -9.37 0.90 5.62
N PRO A 49 -10.14 0.28 6.52
CA PRO A 49 -10.00 0.50 7.96
C PRO A 49 -8.62 0.11 8.48
N GLU A 50 -7.88 -0.74 7.76
CA GLU A 50 -6.54 -1.19 8.13
C GLU A 50 -5.45 -0.16 7.78
N CYS A 51 -5.74 0.90 7.01
CA CYS A 51 -4.73 1.86 6.60
C CYS A 51 -4.38 2.86 7.70
N GLY A 52 -3.20 2.72 8.30
CA GLY A 52 -2.66 3.64 9.31
C GLY A 52 -1.91 4.84 8.76
N ASN A 53 -1.31 4.76 7.56
CA ASN A 53 -0.68 5.93 6.90
C ASN A 53 -1.72 6.82 6.20
N LEU A 54 -2.67 7.29 6.97
CA LEU A 54 -3.23 8.61 6.72
C LEU A 54 -2.51 9.67 7.58
N SER A 55 -1.51 9.32 8.38
CA SER A 55 -0.67 10.32 9.06
C SER A 55 0.09 11.17 8.04
N GLY A 56 -0.08 12.50 8.09
CA GLY A 56 0.45 13.44 7.08
C GLY A 56 -0.58 13.83 6.00
N THR A 57 -1.60 13.00 5.79
CA THR A 57 -2.75 13.34 4.94
C THR A 57 -3.69 14.29 5.72
N PRO A 58 -4.15 15.41 5.14
CA PRO A 58 -5.13 16.27 5.79
C PRO A 58 -6.40 15.49 6.19
N ASP A 59 -6.92 15.73 7.39
CA ASP A 59 -8.11 15.02 7.91
C ASP A 59 -9.33 15.13 6.98
N ALA A 60 -9.42 16.22 6.22
CA ALA A 60 -10.44 16.41 5.19
C ALA A 60 -10.40 15.30 4.12
N ILE A 61 -9.23 14.80 3.74
CA ILE A 61 -9.06 13.71 2.77
C ILE A 61 -9.35 12.36 3.39
N LYS A 62 -8.95 12.15 4.66
CA LYS A 62 -9.25 10.89 5.39
C LYS A 62 -10.74 10.62 5.53
N LYS A 63 -11.53 11.69 5.64
CA LYS A 63 -12.99 11.63 5.80
C LYS A 63 -13.73 11.57 4.46
N GLN A 64 -13.04 11.74 3.33
CA GLN A 64 -13.68 11.58 2.02
C GLN A 64 -14.10 10.14 1.82
N LYS A 65 -15.31 9.96 1.28
CA LYS A 65 -15.82 8.64 0.92
C LYS A 65 -15.06 8.04 -0.26
N TYR A 66 -14.56 8.90 -1.15
CA TYR A 66 -13.84 8.49 -2.34
C TYR A 66 -12.52 9.26 -2.47
N ILE A 67 -11.46 8.58 -2.87
CA ILE A 67 -10.11 9.14 -2.99
C ILE A 67 -9.74 9.23 -4.47
N THR A 68 -9.30 10.41 -4.90
CA THR A 68 -8.87 10.70 -6.29
C THR A 68 -7.38 11.09 -6.40
N THR A 69 -6.71 11.35 -5.27
CA THR A 69 -5.36 11.95 -5.24
C THR A 69 -4.32 11.09 -4.54
N TYR A 70 -4.72 10.08 -3.76
CA TYR A 70 -3.81 9.19 -3.03
C TYR A 70 -4.11 7.74 -3.36
N SER A 71 -3.06 6.94 -3.50
CA SER A 71 -3.15 5.53 -3.88
C SER A 71 -2.27 4.62 -3.03
N ARG A 72 -1.76 5.13 -1.90
CA ARG A 72 -0.86 4.39 -1.00
C ARG A 72 -1.51 4.12 0.34
N CYS A 73 -1.24 2.94 0.90
CA CYS A 73 -1.65 2.55 2.23
C CYS A 73 -0.54 1.76 2.93
N LYS A 74 -0.39 2.02 4.23
CA LYS A 74 0.38 1.18 5.15
C LYS A 74 -0.57 0.61 6.18
N VAL A 75 -0.56 -0.71 6.33
CA VAL A 75 -1.42 -1.39 7.29
C VAL A 75 -0.98 -1.07 8.72
N SER A 76 -1.96 -0.83 9.59
CA SER A 76 -1.82 -0.57 11.02
C SER A 76 -2.76 -1.47 11.82
N PRO A 77 -2.37 -1.92 13.03
CA PRO A 77 -1.10 -1.64 13.71
C PRO A 77 0.10 -2.37 13.10
N GLU A 78 1.32 -1.94 13.45
CA GLU A 78 2.54 -2.63 13.01
C GLU A 78 2.55 -4.10 13.44
N GLY A 79 2.87 -5.00 12.50
CA GLY A 79 2.86 -6.44 12.74
C GLY A 79 1.51 -7.10 12.48
N TYR A 80 0.44 -6.32 12.26
CA TYR A 80 -0.84 -6.83 11.82
C TYR A 80 -0.78 -7.22 10.33
N VAL A 81 -1.29 -8.41 10.03
CA VAL A 81 -1.43 -8.95 8.68
C VAL A 81 -2.90 -9.27 8.46
N PRO A 82 -3.65 -8.45 7.70
CA PRO A 82 -5.05 -8.70 7.44
C PRO A 82 -5.19 -9.93 6.52
N GLU A 83 -6.30 -10.67 6.68
CA GLU A 83 -6.55 -11.85 5.84
C GLU A 83 -6.71 -11.48 4.36
N LYS A 84 -7.40 -10.36 4.11
CA LYS A 84 -7.64 -9.80 2.79
C LYS A 84 -7.60 -8.29 2.87
N ILE A 85 -7.19 -7.66 1.77
CA ILE A 85 -7.38 -6.22 1.56
C ILE A 85 -8.19 -6.08 0.28
N ILE A 86 -9.32 -5.39 0.38
CA ILE A 86 -10.24 -5.17 -0.74
C ILE A 86 -10.08 -3.72 -1.19
N ILE A 87 -9.69 -3.56 -2.45
CA ILE A 87 -9.55 -2.25 -3.09
C ILE A 87 -10.64 -2.15 -4.15
N GLU A 88 -11.54 -1.19 -3.99
CA GLU A 88 -12.59 -0.90 -4.97
C GLU A 88 -12.24 0.38 -5.72
N TYR A 89 -12.26 0.32 -7.05
CA TYR A 89 -11.88 1.43 -7.91
C TYR A 89 -12.76 1.51 -9.15
N ALA A 90 -12.85 2.69 -9.75
CA ALA A 90 -13.56 2.91 -11.01
C ALA A 90 -12.81 3.92 -11.89
N PRO A 91 -12.93 3.82 -13.21
CA PRO A 91 -12.51 4.89 -14.11
C PRO A 91 -13.17 6.22 -13.71
N TRP A 92 -12.41 7.30 -13.83
CA TRP A 92 -12.83 8.65 -13.52
C TRP A 92 -12.47 9.61 -14.65
N LEU A 93 -13.03 10.82 -14.58
CA LEU A 93 -12.77 11.91 -15.51
C LEU A 93 -11.32 12.35 -15.43
N THR A 94 -10.69 12.61 -16.57
CA THR A 94 -9.37 13.28 -16.63
C THR A 94 -9.41 14.63 -15.92
N TYR A 95 -8.26 15.17 -15.53
CA TYR A 95 -8.23 16.47 -14.86
C TYR A 95 -8.88 17.58 -15.70
N GLU A 96 -8.65 17.61 -17.01
CA GLU A 96 -9.28 18.58 -17.90
C GLU A 96 -10.81 18.44 -17.94
N GLU A 97 -11.32 17.22 -18.00
CA GLU A 97 -12.77 16.97 -17.95
C GLU A 97 -13.37 17.35 -16.60
N GLN A 98 -12.63 17.12 -15.51
CA GLN A 98 -13.02 17.56 -14.17
C GLN A 98 -13.13 19.09 -14.12
N ILE A 99 -12.16 19.83 -14.67
CA ILE A 99 -12.22 21.30 -14.75
C ILE A 99 -13.44 21.74 -15.55
N LYS A 100 -13.65 21.17 -16.75
CA LYS A 100 -14.80 21.49 -17.62
C LYS A 100 -16.16 21.24 -16.94
N LYS A 101 -16.25 20.22 -16.08
CA LYS A 101 -17.48 19.85 -15.35
C LYS A 101 -17.59 20.49 -13.95
N GLY A 102 -16.62 21.31 -13.54
CA GLY A 102 -16.62 21.96 -12.22
C GLY A 102 -16.29 21.03 -11.05
N TYR A 103 -15.64 19.90 -11.30
CA TYR A 103 -15.18 18.92 -10.30
C TYR A 103 -13.68 18.99 -10.02
N GLY A 104 -12.92 19.70 -10.86
CA GLY A 104 -11.49 19.94 -10.69
C GLY A 104 -11.26 21.34 -10.09
N VAL A 105 -10.25 21.46 -9.23
CA VAL A 105 -9.80 22.78 -8.75
C VAL A 105 -8.85 23.36 -9.80
N PRO A 106 -9.19 24.48 -10.47
CA PRO A 106 -8.30 25.14 -11.43
C PRO A 106 -6.99 25.58 -10.79
N GLU A 107 -5.94 25.71 -11.59
CA GLU A 107 -4.61 26.06 -11.10
C GLU A 107 -4.58 27.42 -10.40
N GLU A 108 -5.32 28.40 -10.93
CA GLU A 108 -5.44 29.75 -10.37
C GLU A 108 -6.05 29.70 -8.97
N LEU A 109 -7.01 28.79 -8.76
CA LEU A 109 -7.67 28.59 -7.46
C LEU A 109 -6.85 27.71 -6.52
N ARG A 110 -5.97 26.85 -7.05
CA ARG A 110 -5.15 25.93 -6.26
C ARG A 110 -4.21 26.68 -5.32
N TYR A 111 -3.61 27.76 -5.81
CA TYR A 111 -2.66 28.59 -5.08
C TYR A 111 -3.24 29.91 -4.57
N ALA A 112 -4.52 30.18 -4.85
CA ALA A 112 -5.18 31.35 -4.30
C ALA A 112 -5.35 31.22 -2.78
N ASP A 113 -4.99 32.29 -2.08
CA ASP A 113 -5.18 32.43 -0.64
C ASP A 113 -6.47 33.19 -0.33
N GLY A 114 -6.95 33.05 0.91
CA GLY A 114 -8.15 33.72 1.40
C GLY A 114 -9.37 32.81 1.52
N GLU A 115 -10.32 33.25 2.35
CA GLU A 115 -11.53 32.49 2.71
C GLU A 115 -12.42 32.19 1.51
N GLU A 116 -12.53 33.12 0.56
CA GLU A 116 -13.30 32.93 -0.68
C GLU A 116 -12.70 31.81 -1.55
N ALA A 117 -11.38 31.79 -1.70
CA ALA A 117 -10.69 30.75 -2.45
C ALA A 117 -10.88 29.37 -1.79
N GLU A 118 -10.73 29.29 -0.46
CA GLU A 118 -10.96 28.04 0.27
C GLU A 118 -12.40 27.54 0.15
N THR A 119 -13.38 28.45 0.27
CA THR A 119 -14.80 28.12 0.11
C THR A 119 -15.08 27.53 -1.28
N LYS A 120 -14.53 28.14 -2.34
CA LYS A 120 -14.65 27.61 -3.70
C LYS A 120 -13.98 26.23 -3.85
N ARG A 121 -12.78 26.02 -3.28
CA ARG A 121 -12.11 24.71 -3.29
C ARG A 121 -12.94 23.64 -2.59
N LEU A 122 -13.55 23.96 -1.45
CA LEU A 122 -14.41 23.04 -0.71
C LEU A 122 -15.70 22.71 -1.48
N ALA A 123 -16.34 23.69 -2.10
CA ALA A 123 -17.53 23.47 -2.93
C ALA A 123 -17.23 22.55 -4.13
N ILE A 124 -16.10 22.76 -4.82
CA ILE A 124 -15.65 21.89 -5.92
C ILE A 124 -15.40 20.47 -5.42
N LYS A 125 -14.70 20.30 -4.29
CA LYS A 125 -14.46 18.97 -3.70
C LYS A 125 -15.76 18.28 -3.31
N ALA A 126 -16.74 19.00 -2.78
CA ALA A 126 -18.06 18.45 -2.45
C ALA A 126 -18.81 18.00 -3.73
N ALA A 127 -18.82 18.82 -4.77
CA ALA A 127 -19.41 18.48 -6.06
C ALA A 127 -18.72 17.27 -6.73
N GLN A 128 -17.40 17.16 -6.60
CA GLN A 128 -16.64 15.99 -7.05
C GLN A 128 -17.09 14.73 -6.30
N GLN A 129 -17.17 14.74 -4.97
CA GLN A 129 -17.64 13.59 -4.20
C GLN A 129 -19.08 13.20 -4.56
N GLU A 130 -19.98 14.18 -4.75
CA GLU A 130 -21.35 13.92 -5.16
C GLU A 130 -21.42 13.29 -6.55
N SER A 131 -20.65 13.78 -7.53
CA SER A 131 -20.67 13.19 -8.87
C SER A 131 -20.07 11.78 -8.89
N ILE A 132 -19.08 11.48 -8.05
CA ILE A 132 -18.56 10.11 -7.86
C ILE A 132 -19.64 9.18 -7.30
N THR A 133 -20.55 9.66 -6.43
CA THR A 133 -21.67 8.82 -5.94
C THR A 133 -22.60 8.34 -7.06
N LYS A 134 -22.62 9.04 -8.19
CA LYS A 134 -23.47 8.73 -9.36
C LYS A 134 -22.81 7.74 -10.32
N ILE A 135 -21.55 7.32 -10.08
CA ILE A 135 -20.90 6.26 -10.86
C ILE A 135 -21.71 4.96 -10.67
N PRO A 136 -22.14 4.30 -11.77
CA PRO A 136 -22.95 3.09 -11.67
C PRO A 136 -22.14 1.97 -11.00
N ALA A 137 -22.83 1.13 -10.23
CA ALA A 137 -22.21 0.00 -9.52
C ALA A 137 -21.40 -0.93 -10.45
N THR A 138 -21.83 -1.07 -11.70
CA THR A 138 -21.17 -1.90 -12.73
C THR A 138 -19.82 -1.37 -13.21
N ALA A 139 -19.52 -0.08 -13.00
CA ALA A 139 -18.23 0.50 -13.35
C ALA A 139 -17.15 0.26 -12.28
N TRP A 140 -17.56 -0.12 -11.06
CA TRP A 140 -16.64 -0.42 -9.98
C TRP A 140 -16.03 -1.80 -10.16
N LYS A 141 -14.70 -1.84 -10.10
CA LYS A 141 -13.88 -3.04 -10.13
C LYS A 141 -13.28 -3.27 -8.74
N GLN A 142 -12.90 -4.52 -8.49
CA GLN A 142 -12.33 -4.94 -7.22
C GLN A 142 -10.97 -5.60 -7.43
N ILE A 143 -10.00 -5.23 -6.59
CA ILE A 143 -8.73 -5.94 -6.41
C ILE A 143 -8.73 -6.53 -5.01
N VAL A 144 -8.40 -7.82 -4.92
CA VAL A 144 -8.30 -8.54 -3.65
C VAL A 144 -6.85 -8.95 -3.43
N LEU A 145 -6.21 -8.37 -2.43
CA LEU A 145 -4.89 -8.79 -1.97
C LEU A 145 -5.06 -9.85 -0.88
N ILE A 146 -4.13 -10.82 -0.83
CA ILE A 146 -4.12 -11.89 0.17
C ILE A 146 -2.77 -11.87 0.91
N PRO A 147 -2.58 -10.95 1.88
CA PRO A 147 -1.33 -10.82 2.64
C PRO A 147 -0.77 -12.11 3.25
N PRO A 148 -1.57 -13.03 3.80
CA PRO A 148 -1.04 -14.28 4.34
C PRO A 148 -0.28 -15.13 3.31
N LYS A 149 -0.70 -15.10 2.04
CA LYS A 149 -0.03 -15.83 0.95
C LYS A 149 1.37 -15.28 0.69
N GLU A 150 1.52 -13.96 0.69
CA GLU A 150 2.82 -13.32 0.49
C GLU A 150 3.72 -13.47 1.73
N VAL A 151 3.15 -13.45 2.93
CA VAL A 151 3.89 -13.74 4.16
C VAL A 151 4.51 -15.15 4.10
N GLU A 152 3.76 -16.15 3.65
CA GLU A 152 4.29 -17.51 3.50
C GLU A 152 5.34 -17.58 2.37
N LYS A 153 5.09 -16.96 1.21
CA LYS A 153 6.04 -16.86 0.09
C LYS A 153 7.40 -16.29 0.52
N TYR A 154 7.38 -15.25 1.37
CA TYR A 154 8.60 -14.56 1.83
C TYR A 154 9.13 -15.08 3.16
N LYS A 155 8.52 -16.08 3.79
CA LYS A 155 8.78 -16.51 5.18
C LYS A 155 10.27 -16.62 5.54
N TYR A 156 11.03 -17.33 4.71
CA TYR A 156 12.47 -17.57 4.91
C TYR A 156 13.39 -16.58 4.20
N GLN A 157 12.81 -15.63 3.46
CA GLN A 157 13.56 -14.62 2.73
C GLN A 157 13.91 -13.43 3.65
N VAL A 158 15.10 -12.89 3.41
CA VAL A 158 15.63 -11.69 4.05
C VAL A 158 15.67 -10.60 2.99
N PRO A 159 15.15 -9.38 3.26
CA PRO A 159 15.25 -8.29 2.30
C PRO A 159 16.71 -7.97 1.94
N GLU A 160 16.94 -7.54 0.71
CA GLU A 160 18.27 -7.15 0.25
C GLU A 160 18.75 -5.86 0.95
N GLY A 161 20.08 -5.70 1.04
CA GLY A 161 20.71 -4.52 1.62
C GLY A 161 20.79 -4.51 3.15
N LYS A 162 21.09 -3.32 3.71
CA LYS A 162 21.23 -3.11 5.16
C LYS A 162 19.86 -2.86 5.80
N GLY A 163 19.58 -3.50 6.94
CA GLY A 163 18.37 -3.24 7.71
C GLY A 163 18.40 -3.80 9.13
N ASN A 164 17.31 -3.57 9.86
CA ASN A 164 17.19 -3.94 11.27
C ASN A 164 16.24 -5.13 11.46
N ARG A 165 16.80 -6.31 11.74
CA ARG A 165 16.04 -7.55 11.97
C ARG A 165 14.98 -7.43 13.08
N SER A 166 15.23 -6.63 14.11
CA SER A 166 14.27 -6.44 15.21
C SER A 166 13.00 -5.68 14.79
N ARG A 167 13.09 -4.89 13.71
CA ARG A 167 11.95 -4.17 13.11
C ARG A 167 11.17 -5.04 12.13
N GLY A 168 11.80 -6.09 11.62
CA GLY A 168 11.20 -7.01 10.66
C GLY A 168 11.29 -6.51 9.22
N LYS A 169 10.39 -7.03 8.38
CA LYS A 169 10.35 -6.81 6.94
C LYS A 169 8.99 -6.26 6.49
N GLU A 170 8.99 -5.57 5.38
CA GLU A 170 7.80 -5.02 4.73
C GLU A 170 7.56 -5.76 3.42
N ILE A 171 6.34 -6.25 3.24
CA ILE A 171 5.83 -6.76 1.97
C ILE A 171 5.02 -5.63 1.36
N HIS A 172 5.54 -5.07 0.28
CA HIS A 172 4.94 -3.95 -0.42
C HIS A 172 4.31 -4.43 -1.73
N TYR A 173 3.02 -4.20 -1.89
CA TYR A 173 2.28 -4.47 -3.12
C TYR A 173 2.36 -3.25 -4.04
N LEU A 174 2.87 -3.46 -5.25
CA LEU A 174 2.81 -2.48 -6.34
C LEU A 174 1.70 -2.92 -7.29
N ILE A 175 0.66 -2.10 -7.41
CA ILE A 175 -0.51 -2.38 -8.23
C ILE A 175 -0.47 -1.45 -9.44
N SER A 176 -0.19 -1.99 -10.62
CA SER A 176 -0.25 -1.22 -11.87
C SER A 176 -1.61 -1.43 -12.51
N LEU A 177 -2.38 -0.36 -12.64
CA LEU A 177 -3.65 -0.37 -13.36
C LEU A 177 -3.37 -0.19 -14.85
N ASN A 178 -4.30 -0.56 -15.72
CA ASN A 178 -4.23 -0.25 -17.16
C ASN A 178 -5.48 0.56 -17.55
N PRO A 179 -5.47 1.28 -18.70
CA PRO A 179 -6.62 2.06 -19.17
C PRO A 179 -7.90 1.25 -19.39
N ASP A 180 -7.78 -0.02 -19.80
CA ASP A 180 -8.90 -0.96 -19.93
C ASP A 180 -9.45 -1.44 -18.57
N GLY A 181 -8.81 -1.00 -17.49
CA GLY A 181 -9.05 -1.38 -16.11
C GLY A 181 -8.70 -2.83 -15.82
N SER A 182 -7.81 -3.45 -16.58
CA SER A 182 -7.03 -4.59 -16.11
C SER A 182 -5.96 -4.10 -15.13
N TYR A 183 -5.35 -5.02 -14.39
CA TYR A 183 -4.30 -4.68 -13.43
C TYR A 183 -3.26 -5.79 -13.32
N SER A 184 -2.05 -5.41 -12.94
CA SER A 184 -0.98 -6.32 -12.51
C SER A 184 -0.59 -6.01 -11.07
N ILE A 185 -0.10 -7.03 -10.38
CA ILE A 185 0.35 -6.92 -8.99
C ILE A 185 1.75 -7.50 -8.90
N GLU A 186 2.68 -6.68 -8.46
CA GLU A 186 4.02 -7.10 -8.07
C GLU A 186 4.14 -6.98 -6.53
N THR A 187 4.89 -7.89 -5.92
CA THR A 187 5.22 -7.80 -4.49
C THR A 187 6.73 -7.68 -4.31
N LYS A 188 7.13 -6.71 -3.49
CA LYS A 188 8.53 -6.46 -3.13
C LYS A 188 8.74 -6.61 -1.64
N LEU A 189 9.93 -7.08 -1.27
CA LEU A 189 10.31 -7.31 0.11
C LEU A 189 11.38 -6.30 0.54
N TYR A 190 11.07 -5.49 1.55
CA TYR A 190 11.95 -4.45 2.05
C TYR A 190 12.26 -4.61 3.53
N TRP A 191 13.35 -4.00 3.98
CA TRP A 191 13.59 -3.78 5.39
C TRP A 191 12.65 -2.69 5.91
N VAL A 192 12.05 -2.91 7.09
CA VAL A 192 11.31 -1.84 7.77
C VAL A 192 12.31 -0.77 8.22
N GLN A 193 12.25 0.43 7.63
CA GLN A 193 13.12 1.54 7.99
C GLN A 193 12.45 2.51 8.98
N LYS A 194 13.24 3.11 9.88
CA LYS A 194 12.77 4.15 10.83
C LYS A 194 12.18 5.37 10.10
N TYR A 195 12.69 5.69 8.91
CA TYR A 195 12.29 6.86 8.11
C TYR A 195 11.07 6.63 7.20
N GLN A 196 10.51 5.42 7.16
CA GLN A 196 9.21 5.16 6.50
C GLN A 196 7.99 5.67 7.31
N GLN A 197 8.22 6.50 8.33
CA GLN A 197 7.21 7.39 8.88
C GLN A 197 7.01 8.65 8.02
N ASN A 198 8.00 9.01 7.18
CA ASN A 198 8.02 10.26 6.42
C ASN A 198 7.97 10.04 4.90
N TRP A 199 7.44 8.91 4.43
CA TRP A 199 7.11 8.74 3.01
C TRP A 199 5.79 9.49 2.76
N ASN A 200 5.85 10.81 2.90
CA ASN A 200 4.84 11.78 2.49
C ASN A 200 5.03 12.07 1.01
#